data_AF-A0A4Q5QTF3-F1
#
_entry.id   AF-A0A4Q5QTF3-F1
#
_cell.length_a   1.000
_cell.length_b   1.000
_cell.length_c   1.000
_cell.angle_alpha   90.00
_cell.angle_beta   90.00
_cell.angle_gamma   90.00
#
_symmetry.space_group_name_H-M   'P 1'
#
loop_
_entity.id
_entity.type
_entity.pdbx_description
1 polymer ?
#
loop_
_entity_poly.entity_id
_entity_poly.type
_entity_poly.pdbx_seq_one_letter_code
_entity_poly.pdbx_strand_id
1 'polypeptide(L)' 'MEFLALKDFLDIKVAQYNRPDFIEHDPICIPHLFNKKQDIEIAGFFAAI' A
#
# COMPACT_ATOMS: atom_id res chain seq x y z
N MET A 1 2.74 1.29 27.97
CA MET A 1 1.31 0.99 27.78
C MET A 1 0.79 1.52 26.44
N GLU A 2 1.03 2.77 26.04
CA GLU A 2 0.62 3.27 24.71
C GLU A 2 1.19 2.48 23.51
N PHE A 3 2.47 2.10 23.57
CA PHE A 3 3.12 1.40 22.46
C PHE A 3 2.49 0.03 22.14
N LEU A 4 1.93 -0.65 23.14
CA LEU A 4 1.31 -1.95 22.96
C LEU A 4 -0.05 -1.80 22.25
N ALA A 5 -0.84 -0.80 22.64
CA ALA A 5 -2.11 -0.49 21.98
C ALA A 5 -1.91 -0.05 20.52
N LEU A 6 -0.87 0.74 20.23
CA LEU A 6 -0.51 1.11 18.86
C LEU A 6 -0.11 -0.13 18.04
N LYS A 7 0.71 -1.02 18.60
CA LYS A 7 1.10 -2.26 17.93
C LYS A 7 -0.12 -3.12 17.62
N ASP A 8 -0.98 -3.38 18.60
CA ASP A 8 -2.17 -4.22 18.40
C ASP A 8 -3.12 -3.62 17.37
N PHE A 9 -3.27 -2.29 17.35
CA PHE A 9 -4.02 -1.57 16.32
C PHE A 9 -3.43 -1.79 14.92
N LEU A 10 -2.12 -1.66 14.77
CA LEU A 10 -1.43 -1.87 13.50
C LEU A 10 -1.50 -3.34 13.04
N ASP A 11 -1.39 -4.31 13.96
CA ASP A 11 -1.51 -5.73 13.65
C ASP A 11 -2.92 -6.08 13.12
N ILE A 12 -3.97 -5.50 13.73
CA ILE A 12 -5.36 -5.65 13.23
C ILE A 12 -5.49 -5.08 11.81
N LYS A 13 -4.88 -3.92 11.54
CA LYS A 13 -4.92 -3.28 10.22
C LYS A 13 -4.19 -4.11 9.17
N VAL A 14 -3.03 -4.68 9.51
CA VAL A 14 -2.31 -5.61 8.63
C VAL A 14 -3.17 -6.83 8.32
N ALA A 15 -3.77 -7.46 9.33
CA ALA A 15 -4.66 -8.60 9.11
C ALA A 15 -5.88 -8.26 8.23
N GLN A 16 -6.37 -7.01 8.31
CA GLN A 16 -7.51 -6.53 7.52
C GLN A 16 -7.16 -6.29 6.04
N TYR A 17 -5.99 -5.72 5.77
CA TYR A 17 -5.67 -5.18 4.44
C TYR A 17 -4.58 -5.93 3.68
N ASN A 18 -3.74 -6.73 4.34
CA ASN A 18 -2.66 -7.49 3.71
C ASN A 18 -3.17 -8.73 2.98
N ARG A 19 -3.97 -8.53 1.94
CA ARG A 19 -4.50 -9.58 1.07
C ARG A 19 -4.59 -9.10 -0.39
N PRO A 20 -4.46 -9.99 -1.39
CA PRO A 20 -4.43 -9.60 -2.81
C PRO A 20 -5.64 -8.77 -3.26
N ASP A 21 -6.85 -9.09 -2.79
CA ASP A 21 -8.07 -8.38 -3.15
C ASP A 21 -8.06 -6.89 -2.76
N PHE A 22 -7.20 -6.50 -1.82
CA PHE A 22 -7.04 -5.10 -1.44
C PHE A 22 -6.29 -4.29 -2.53
N ILE A 23 -5.43 -4.95 -3.31
CA ILE A 23 -4.56 -4.31 -4.31
C ILE A 23 -5.36 -3.74 -5.48
N GLU A 24 -6.44 -4.39 -5.89
CA GLU A 24 -7.24 -3.96 -7.06
C GLU A 24 -7.79 -2.54 -6.90
N HIS A 25 -8.11 -2.13 -5.67
CA HIS A 25 -8.63 -0.81 -5.36
C HIS A 25 -7.57 0.16 -4.81
N ASP A 26 -6.35 -0.30 -4.62
CA ASP A 26 -5.25 0.49 -4.08
C ASP A 26 -4.44 1.15 -5.22
N PRO A 27 -4.13 2.47 -5.14
CA PRO A 27 -3.29 3.16 -6.13
C PRO A 27 -1.94 2.48 -6.42
N ILE A 28 -1.42 1.65 -5.52
CA ILE A 28 -0.21 0.83 -5.71
C ILE A 28 -0.29 -0.10 -6.93
N CYS A 29 -1.49 -0.42 -7.43
CA CYS A 29 -1.62 -1.22 -8.64
C CYS A 29 -1.20 -0.45 -9.91
N ILE A 30 -1.30 0.88 -9.91
CA ILE A 30 -1.07 1.74 -11.09
C ILE A 30 0.40 1.71 -11.56
N PRO A 31 1.43 1.86 -10.70
CA PRO A 31 2.83 1.73 -11.12
C PRO A 31 3.15 0.40 -11.81
N HIS A 32 2.49 -0.68 -11.40
CA HIS A 32 2.70 -2.02 -11.96
C HIS A 32 2.12 -2.19 -13.37
N LEU A 33 1.37 -1.21 -13.88
CA LEU A 33 0.83 -1.21 -15.25
C LEU A 33 1.86 -0.73 -16.29
N PHE A 34 3.01 -0.19 -15.86
CA PHE A 34 4.01 0.39 -16.74
C PHE A 34 5.28 -0.47 -16.83
N ASN A 35 5.97 -0.38 -17.98
CA ASN A 35 7.23 -1.10 -18.22
C ASN A 35 8.45 -0.17 -18.28
N LYS A 36 8.24 1.12 -18.55
CA LYS A 36 9.31 2.11 -18.54
C LYS A 36 9.55 2.57 -17.12
N LYS A 37 10.82 2.58 -16.71
CA LYS A 37 11.22 2.92 -15.34
C LYS A 37 10.73 4.32 -14.92
N GLN A 38 10.81 5.30 -15.82
CA GLN A 38 10.37 6.67 -15.54
C GLN A 38 8.86 6.75 -15.28
N ASP A 39 8.06 6.00 -16.03
CA ASP A 39 6.60 5.98 -15.86
C ASP A 39 6.22 5.30 -14.54
N ILE A 40 6.95 4.23 -14.16
CA ILE A 40 6.79 3.57 -12.85
C ILE A 40 7.14 4.54 -11.71
N GLU A 41 8.23 5.30 -11.84
CA GLU A 41 8.66 6.28 -10.82
C GLU A 41 7.64 7.40 -10.63
N ILE A 42 7.13 7.96 -11.74
CA ILE A 42 6.12 9.03 -11.70
C ILE A 42 4.80 8.50 -11.12
N ALA A 43 4.31 7.34 -11.61
CA ALA A 43 3.09 6.73 -11.08
C ALA A 43 3.24 6.36 -9.60
N GLY A 44 4.41 5.85 -9.21
CA GLY A 44 4.72 5.50 -7.82
C GLY A 44 4.73 6.73 -6.91
N PHE A 45 5.20 7.87 -7.40
CA PHE A 45 5.12 9.13 -6.67
C PHE A 45 3.68 9.57 -6.43
N PHE A 46 2.81 9.47 -7.45
CA PHE A 46 1.39 9.80 -7.29
C PHE A 46 0.62 8.81 -6.41
N ALA A 47 0.97 7.52 -6.46
CA ALA A 47 0.35 6.49 -5.62
C ALA A 47 0.68 6.64 -4.11
N ALA A 48 1.71 7.42 -3.75
CA ALA A 48 2.12 7.64 -2.37
C ALA A 48 1.43 8.85 -1.68
N ILE A 49 0.58 9.58 -2.40
CA ILE A 49 -0.20 10.74 -1.91
C ILE A 49 -1.59 10.28 -1.47
#